data_AF-A0A8C8D829-F1
#
_entry.id   AF-A0A8C8D829-F1
#
_cell.length_a   1.000
_cell.length_b   1.000
_cell.length_c   1.000
_cell.angle_alpha   90.00
_cell.angle_beta   90.00
_cell.angle_gamma   90.00
#
_symmetry.space_group_name_H-M   'P 1'
#
loop_
_entity.id
_entity.type
_entity.pdbx_description
1 polymer ?
#
loop_
_entity_poly.entity_id
_entity_poly.type
_entity_poly.pdbx_seq_one_letter_code
_entity_poly.pdbx_strand_id
1 'polypeptide(L)'
;PKVAGGGPRLLVVAQGCWWWPKVAGGGPRLLVVAQGCWWWHKVAGGGPRWLVVAQGCWWRTKVAGGAPRWLVVPQGGWWCPKVAGGGPRWLVEAQGGWWRPKDAGGGPRLLVVAQGGWWWTKDAGGGPRLLVVAQGCWWWHKVAGGGPRWLVVAQRGWWRPKVAGGGPRWLVVAQGCWWRTKVAAQLSIKTLYVDVSYILTVTCVSLNSDRYVRFLRDFLETAEKHFMVDFNVRYYVFTDRPDDVPSVNLSQGRHLSVIQVPGSNRWQEISARRMEIIQTAIERQISREADYIFCLDVDSKFHARWGAESLGRLVAVIHPWFYQATRDHFTYERRPASTAYIPMDEGDYYYAGALFGGFVEDVYTLTKVCRNQLEEDARNSIEAAWQEESHLNRYLLYNKPSKLLSPEYQWDDKKTKTKEVKVIRFSSVVKNYAEIRPNV
;
A
#
# COMPACT_ATOMS: atom_id res chain seq x y z
N PRO A 1 -40.30 18.26 23.66
CA PRO A 1 -40.14 19.34 24.66
C PRO A 1 -39.31 20.53 24.15
N LYS A 2 -39.79 21.76 24.38
CA LYS A 2 -39.00 22.99 24.23
C LYS A 2 -38.54 23.42 25.62
N VAL A 3 -37.25 23.62 25.84
CA VAL A 3 -36.69 24.06 27.14
C VAL A 3 -35.91 25.34 26.90
N ALA A 4 -36.23 26.40 27.65
CA ALA A 4 -35.56 27.71 27.60
C ALA A 4 -34.98 28.01 28.99
N GLY A 5 -33.66 28.18 29.09
CA GLY A 5 -32.96 28.34 30.37
C GLY A 5 -32.79 27.02 31.15
N GLY A 6 -31.70 26.91 31.93
CA GLY A 6 -31.34 25.68 32.66
C GLY A 6 -30.73 24.58 31.79
N GLY A 7 -29.93 23.68 32.38
CA GLY A 7 -29.30 22.54 31.69
C GLY A 7 -30.06 21.24 31.95
N PRO A 8 -31.08 20.87 31.14
CA PRO A 8 -31.90 19.70 31.43
C PRO A 8 -31.05 18.44 31.43
N ARG A 9 -31.31 17.54 32.38
CA ARG A 9 -30.71 16.21 32.45
C ARG A 9 -31.78 15.20 32.08
N LEU A 10 -31.55 14.45 31.01
CA LEU A 10 -32.53 13.51 30.46
C LEU A 10 -31.87 12.14 30.26
N LEU A 11 -32.58 11.10 30.71
CA LEU A 11 -32.30 9.71 30.40
C LEU A 11 -33.41 9.21 29.48
N VAL A 12 -33.06 8.62 28.34
CA VAL A 12 -34.01 8.10 27.36
C VAL A 12 -33.62 6.69 26.97
N VAL A 13 -34.56 5.76 27.16
CA VAL A 13 -34.50 4.41 26.63
C VAL A 13 -35.67 4.25 25.66
N ALA A 14 -35.41 3.95 24.39
CA ALA A 14 -36.45 3.95 23.37
C ALA A 14 -36.20 2.95 22.24
N GLN A 15 -37.27 2.36 21.72
CA GLN A 15 -37.25 1.47 20.55
C GLN A 15 -38.27 1.96 19.51
N GLY A 16 -37.84 2.15 18.26
CA GLY A 16 -38.73 2.52 17.15
C GLY A 16 -39.39 3.91 17.24
N CYS A 17 -38.79 4.85 17.97
CA CYS A 17 -39.40 6.16 18.27
C CYS A 17 -38.84 7.32 17.43
N TRP A 18 -39.60 8.41 17.37
CA TRP A 18 -39.22 9.67 16.75
C TRP A 18 -39.07 10.75 17.84
N TRP A 19 -37.96 11.47 17.87
CA TRP A 19 -37.67 12.40 18.97
C TRP A 19 -37.04 13.72 18.54
N TRP A 20 -37.77 14.83 18.74
CA TRP A 20 -37.41 16.16 18.21
C TRP A 20 -37.37 17.29 19.27
N PRO A 21 -36.34 17.34 20.14
CA PRO A 21 -36.19 18.37 21.16
C PRO A 21 -35.57 19.67 20.60
N LYS A 22 -35.94 20.79 21.22
CA LYS A 22 -35.31 22.10 21.00
C LYS A 22 -34.93 22.70 22.35
N VAL A 23 -33.66 23.04 22.53
CA VAL A 23 -33.14 23.63 23.78
C VAL A 23 -32.45 24.96 23.45
N ALA A 24 -32.76 26.00 24.21
CA ALA A 24 -32.14 27.31 24.09
C ALA A 24 -31.60 27.76 25.46
N GLY A 25 -30.30 28.03 25.55
CA GLY A 25 -29.62 28.31 26.81
C GLY A 25 -29.37 27.05 27.65
N GLY A 26 -28.35 27.11 28.52
CA GLY A 26 -27.92 25.98 29.36
C GLY A 26 -27.24 24.84 28.59
N GLY A 27 -26.45 24.01 29.29
CA GLY A 27 -25.78 22.85 28.70
C GLY A 27 -26.54 21.56 28.98
N PRO A 28 -27.42 21.07 28.08
CA PRO A 28 -28.22 19.88 28.34
C PRO A 28 -27.32 18.64 28.45
N ARG A 29 -27.66 17.74 29.38
CA ARG A 29 -27.02 16.43 29.53
C ARG A 29 -28.00 15.35 29.13
N LEU A 30 -27.65 14.56 28.13
CA LEU A 30 -28.51 13.51 27.60
C LEU A 30 -27.80 12.17 27.67
N LEU A 31 -28.45 11.18 28.26
CA LEU A 31 -28.08 9.77 28.20
C LEU A 31 -29.13 9.04 27.38
N VAL A 32 -28.74 8.42 26.26
CA VAL A 32 -29.65 7.71 25.35
C VAL A 32 -29.19 6.27 25.15
N VAL A 33 -30.14 5.34 25.28
CA VAL A 33 -30.02 3.98 24.77
C VAL A 33 -31.18 3.76 23.80
N ALA A 34 -30.89 3.57 22.51
CA ALA A 34 -31.95 3.53 21.49
C ALA A 34 -31.71 2.52 20.36
N GLN A 35 -32.80 1.92 19.87
CA GLN A 35 -32.76 1.00 18.73
C GLN A 35 -33.79 1.41 17.67
N GLY A 36 -33.35 1.58 16.42
CA GLY A 36 -34.23 1.89 15.28
C GLY A 36 -34.94 3.25 15.38
N CYS A 37 -34.36 4.22 16.10
CA CYS A 37 -35.01 5.51 16.39
C CYS A 37 -34.54 6.63 15.45
N TRP A 38 -35.43 7.60 15.24
CA TRP A 38 -35.18 8.83 14.49
C TRP A 38 -35.08 10.04 15.41
N TRP A 39 -33.95 10.73 15.39
CA TRP A 39 -33.68 11.82 16.29
C TRP A 39 -33.30 13.10 15.56
N TRP A 40 -33.89 14.20 16.02
CA TRP A 40 -33.56 15.52 15.52
C TRP A 40 -33.43 16.54 16.64
N HIS A 41 -32.21 16.85 17.04
CA HIS A 41 -31.94 17.78 18.14
C HIS A 41 -31.50 19.16 17.62
N LYS A 42 -32.03 20.25 18.20
CA LYS A 42 -31.47 21.60 18.04
C LYS A 42 -31.10 22.20 19.39
N VAL A 43 -29.88 22.71 19.53
CA VAL A 43 -29.37 23.41 20.72
C VAL A 43 -28.79 24.75 20.30
N ALA A 44 -29.13 25.81 21.03
CA ALA A 44 -28.49 27.12 20.91
C ALA A 44 -27.96 27.56 22.27
N GLY A 45 -26.65 27.83 22.37
CA GLY A 45 -25.95 28.17 23.61
C GLY A 45 -25.65 26.98 24.51
N GLY A 46 -24.72 27.16 25.45
CA GLY A 46 -24.28 26.13 26.39
C GLY A 46 -23.43 25.01 25.76
N GLY A 47 -22.72 24.24 26.59
CA GLY A 47 -21.94 23.07 26.14
C GLY A 47 -22.70 21.77 26.41
N PRO A 48 -23.53 21.27 25.47
CA PRO A 48 -24.30 20.05 25.70
C PRO A 48 -23.37 18.85 25.87
N ARG A 49 -23.79 17.86 26.67
CA ARG A 49 -23.06 16.60 26.89
C ARG A 49 -23.96 15.42 26.58
N TRP A 50 -23.61 14.65 25.56
CA TRP A 50 -24.39 13.51 25.12
C TRP A 50 -23.60 12.22 25.27
N LEU A 51 -24.23 11.24 25.92
CA LEU A 51 -23.77 9.86 26.02
C LEU A 51 -24.82 8.99 25.34
N VAL A 52 -24.47 8.35 24.22
CA VAL A 52 -25.42 7.64 23.36
C VAL A 52 -24.92 6.27 22.98
N VAL A 53 -25.72 5.26 23.29
CA VAL A 53 -25.59 3.91 22.78
C VAL A 53 -26.76 3.67 21.84
N ALA A 54 -26.48 3.33 20.58
CA ALA A 54 -27.53 3.25 19.58
C ALA A 54 -27.31 2.17 18.52
N GLN A 55 -28.38 1.50 18.10
CA GLN A 55 -28.33 0.50 17.04
C GLN A 55 -29.30 0.87 15.92
N GLY A 56 -28.79 1.02 14.69
CA GLY A 56 -29.61 1.33 13.52
C GLY A 56 -30.36 2.67 13.56
N CYS A 57 -29.89 3.65 14.33
CA CYS A 57 -30.59 4.92 14.52
C CYS A 57 -30.22 5.98 13.46
N TRP A 58 -31.16 6.89 13.19
CA TRP A 58 -30.92 8.12 12.44
C TRP A 58 -30.78 9.30 13.39
N TRP A 59 -29.62 9.94 13.40
CA TRP A 59 -29.26 11.01 14.31
C TRP A 59 -28.89 12.28 13.55
N ARG A 60 -29.67 13.34 13.76
CA ARG A 60 -29.41 14.67 13.19
C ARG A 60 -29.40 15.72 14.27
N THR A 61 -28.30 16.45 14.38
CA THR A 61 -28.17 17.45 15.45
C THR A 61 -27.64 18.76 14.90
N LYS A 62 -28.13 19.86 15.46
CA LYS A 62 -27.62 21.21 15.17
C LYS A 62 -27.32 21.88 16.49
N VAL A 63 -26.08 22.30 16.68
CA VAL A 63 -25.62 23.03 17.86
C VAL A 63 -25.02 24.36 17.40
N ALA A 64 -25.48 25.46 17.98
CA ALA A 64 -24.91 26.79 17.75
C ALA A 64 -24.40 27.36 19.08
N GLY A 65 -23.10 27.67 19.15
CA GLY A 65 -22.42 28.15 20.35
C GLY A 65 -22.04 27.03 21.35
N GLY A 66 -21.13 27.37 22.27
CA GLY A 66 -20.62 26.45 23.29
C GLY A 66 -19.72 25.33 22.76
N ALA A 67 -19.17 24.50 23.66
CA ALA A 67 -18.28 23.38 23.30
C ALA A 67 -18.96 22.04 23.62
N PRO A 68 -19.72 21.47 22.67
CA PRO A 68 -20.48 20.25 22.92
C PRO A 68 -19.53 19.05 23.11
N ARG A 69 -19.93 18.09 23.95
CA ARG A 69 -19.20 16.85 24.20
C ARG A 69 -20.05 15.65 23.90
N TRP A 70 -19.47 14.69 23.20
CA TRP A 70 -20.15 13.51 22.71
C TRP A 70 -19.36 12.27 23.05
N LEU A 71 -20.04 11.29 23.64
CA LEU A 71 -19.58 9.92 23.75
C LEU A 71 -20.64 9.05 23.06
N VAL A 72 -20.27 8.44 21.95
CA VAL A 72 -21.23 7.71 21.10
C VAL A 72 -20.70 6.31 20.81
N VAL A 73 -21.51 5.31 21.07
CA VAL A 73 -21.20 3.90 20.78
C VAL A 73 -22.31 3.33 19.88
N PRO A 74 -22.21 3.48 18.55
CA PRO A 74 -23.25 3.01 17.66
C PRO A 74 -22.89 1.74 16.90
N GLN A 75 -23.92 0.91 16.71
CA GLN A 75 -23.91 -0.24 15.82
C GLN A 75 -24.72 0.12 14.56
N GLY A 76 -24.07 0.83 13.64
CA GLY A 76 -24.67 1.29 12.38
C GLY A 76 -25.48 2.60 12.49
N GLY A 77 -26.30 2.86 11.46
CA GLY A 77 -27.15 4.05 11.39
C GLY A 77 -26.51 5.26 10.69
N TRP A 78 -27.16 6.42 10.81
CA TRP A 78 -26.79 7.66 10.11
C TRP A 78 -26.62 8.82 11.09
N TRP A 79 -25.48 9.49 11.07
CA TRP A 79 -25.06 10.46 12.06
C TRP A 79 -24.65 11.76 11.37
N CYS A 80 -25.49 12.79 11.50
CA CYS A 80 -25.35 14.07 10.80
C CYS A 80 -25.34 15.28 11.76
N PRO A 81 -24.31 15.41 12.62
CA PRO A 81 -24.19 16.56 13.50
C PRO A 81 -23.68 17.79 12.73
N LYS A 82 -24.17 18.96 13.12
CA LYS A 82 -23.67 20.25 12.65
C LYS A 82 -23.41 21.15 13.85
N VAL A 83 -22.17 21.58 14.03
CA VAL A 83 -21.77 22.50 15.11
C VAL A 83 -21.24 23.79 14.52
N ALA A 84 -21.75 24.92 15.01
CA ALA A 84 -21.24 26.25 14.66
C ALA A 84 -20.82 26.97 15.94
N GLY A 85 -19.56 27.36 16.05
CA GLY A 85 -18.97 27.97 17.25
C GLY A 85 -18.50 26.96 18.30
N GLY A 86 -17.49 27.36 19.08
CA GLY A 86 -16.80 26.51 20.07
C GLY A 86 -16.07 25.31 19.47
N GLY A 87 -15.28 24.60 20.29
CA GLY A 87 -14.51 23.42 19.88
C GLY A 87 -15.20 22.14 20.36
N PRO A 88 -15.97 21.44 19.51
CA PRO A 88 -16.67 20.22 19.91
C PRO A 88 -15.67 19.11 20.24
N ARG A 89 -16.03 18.23 21.18
CA ARG A 89 -15.25 17.04 21.53
C ARG A 89 -16.07 15.78 21.30
N TRP A 90 -15.50 14.84 20.58
CA TRP A 90 -16.14 13.58 20.25
C TRP A 90 -15.25 12.41 20.67
N LEU A 91 -15.88 11.43 21.30
CA LEU A 91 -15.35 10.10 21.51
C LEU A 91 -16.36 9.13 20.89
N VAL A 92 -15.93 8.40 19.86
CA VAL A 92 -16.79 7.50 19.10
C VAL A 92 -16.17 6.12 19.01
N GLU A 93 -16.95 5.10 19.36
CA GLU A 93 -16.62 3.69 19.14
C GLU A 93 -17.70 3.07 18.26
N ALA A 94 -17.43 2.90 16.97
CA ALA A 94 -18.44 2.51 15.98
C ALA A 94 -18.13 1.17 15.31
N GLN A 95 -19.14 0.29 15.23
CA GLN A 95 -19.06 -0.95 14.44
C GLN A 95 -19.53 -0.76 12.99
N GLY A 96 -19.80 0.48 12.58
CA GLY A 96 -20.25 0.83 11.23
C GLY A 96 -21.11 2.10 11.18
N GLY A 97 -21.73 2.34 10.02
CA GLY A 97 -22.66 3.45 9.81
C GLY A 97 -22.13 4.61 8.96
N TRP A 98 -22.98 5.61 8.77
CA TRP A 98 -22.73 6.77 7.92
C TRP A 98 -22.60 8.04 8.74
N TRP A 99 -21.43 8.66 8.70
CA TRP A 99 -21.06 9.81 9.50
C TRP A 99 -20.84 11.04 8.63
N ARG A 100 -21.51 12.14 8.95
CA ARG A 100 -21.41 13.41 8.22
C ARG A 100 -21.30 14.62 9.16
N PRO A 101 -20.29 14.69 10.05
CA PRO A 101 -20.11 15.84 10.91
C PRO A 101 -19.68 17.08 10.11
N LYS A 102 -20.20 18.23 10.50
CA LYS A 102 -19.83 19.53 9.94
C LYS A 102 -19.61 20.53 11.05
N ASP A 103 -18.38 20.98 11.20
CA ASP A 103 -18.00 21.92 12.25
C ASP A 103 -17.47 23.22 11.63
N ALA A 104 -17.90 24.36 12.18
CA ALA A 104 -17.44 25.68 11.76
C ALA A 104 -17.09 26.54 12.98
N GLY A 105 -15.91 27.16 12.98
CA GLY A 105 -15.44 28.03 14.05
C GLY A 105 -14.33 27.40 14.88
N GLY A 106 -14.64 26.87 16.07
CA GLY A 106 -13.61 26.33 16.98
C GLY A 106 -13.06 24.98 16.50
N GLY A 107 -11.77 24.72 16.77
CA GLY A 107 -11.11 23.49 16.31
C GLY A 107 -11.70 22.25 16.98
N PRO A 108 -12.38 21.36 16.22
CA PRO A 108 -12.98 20.15 16.79
C PRO A 108 -11.90 19.17 17.25
N ARG A 109 -12.21 18.38 18.29
CA ARG A 109 -11.38 17.25 18.74
C ARG A 109 -12.16 15.95 18.56
N LEU A 110 -11.71 15.09 17.67
CA LEU A 110 -12.32 13.78 17.41
C LEU A 110 -11.36 12.68 17.87
N LEU A 111 -11.86 11.76 18.69
CA LEU A 111 -11.26 10.46 18.95
C LEU A 111 -12.24 9.39 18.43
N VAL A 112 -11.80 8.59 17.46
CA VAL A 112 -12.65 7.60 16.79
C VAL A 112 -11.95 6.24 16.78
N VAL A 113 -12.66 5.22 17.24
CA VAL A 113 -12.34 3.80 17.04
C VAL A 113 -13.45 3.21 16.17
N ALA A 114 -13.13 2.67 15.00
CA ALA A 114 -14.15 2.20 14.06
C ALA A 114 -13.81 0.88 13.36
N GLN A 115 -14.76 -0.06 13.36
CA GLN A 115 -14.71 -1.31 12.60
C GLN A 115 -15.68 -1.21 11.41
N GLY A 116 -15.29 -0.46 10.39
CA GLY A 116 -16.09 -0.18 9.20
C GLY A 116 -16.87 1.14 9.26
N GLY A 117 -17.46 1.50 8.12
CA GLY A 117 -18.32 2.68 8.00
C GLY A 117 -17.77 3.79 7.10
N TRP A 118 -18.63 4.78 6.86
CA TRP A 118 -18.44 5.85 5.90
C TRP A 118 -18.41 7.19 6.60
N TRP A 119 -17.31 7.90 6.47
CA TRP A 119 -17.03 9.15 7.17
C TRP A 119 -16.85 10.29 6.19
N TRP A 120 -17.68 11.33 6.33
CA TRP A 120 -17.58 12.54 5.55
C TRP A 120 -17.58 13.77 6.46
N THR A 121 -16.40 14.19 6.85
CA THR A 121 -16.20 15.33 7.75
C THR A 121 -15.93 16.62 6.96
N LYS A 122 -16.47 17.75 7.46
CA LYS A 122 -16.17 19.08 6.91
C LYS A 122 -15.95 20.07 8.03
N ASP A 123 -14.73 20.61 8.10
CA ASP A 123 -14.34 21.58 9.11
C ASP A 123 -13.92 22.89 8.47
N ALA A 124 -14.32 24.01 9.07
CA ALA A 124 -13.93 25.35 8.63
C ALA A 124 -13.52 26.24 9.82
N GLY A 125 -12.38 26.92 9.70
CA GLY A 125 -11.88 27.88 10.69
C GLY A 125 -10.76 27.31 11.58
N GLY A 126 -11.11 26.82 12.77
CA GLY A 126 -10.16 26.35 13.77
C GLY A 126 -9.51 25.02 13.41
N GLY A 127 -8.22 24.86 13.70
CA GLY A 127 -7.47 23.66 13.34
C GLY A 127 -8.01 22.39 14.02
N PRO A 128 -8.60 21.43 13.27
CA PRO A 128 -9.17 20.22 13.85
C PRO A 128 -8.07 19.30 14.37
N ARG A 129 -8.33 18.64 15.51
CA ARG A 129 -7.47 17.58 16.06
C ARG A 129 -8.17 16.25 15.93
N LEU A 130 -7.54 15.32 15.23
CA LEU A 130 -8.12 14.03 14.90
C LEU A 130 -7.20 12.91 15.41
N LEU A 131 -7.75 11.97 16.17
CA LEU A 131 -7.13 10.71 16.52
C LEU A 131 -8.06 9.57 16.06
N VAL A 132 -7.63 8.76 15.10
CA VAL A 132 -8.45 7.66 14.56
C VAL A 132 -7.72 6.34 14.62
N VAL A 133 -8.41 5.30 15.09
CA VAL A 133 -8.04 3.89 14.91
C VAL A 133 -9.16 3.23 14.11
N ALA A 134 -8.89 2.75 12.90
CA ALA A 134 -9.95 2.27 12.00
C ALA A 134 -9.58 1.01 11.21
N GLN A 135 -10.54 0.12 11.01
CA GLN A 135 -10.42 -1.05 10.14
C GLN A 135 -11.58 -1.07 9.14
N GLY A 136 -11.34 -1.21 7.83
CA GLY A 136 -12.43 -1.33 6.85
C GLY A 136 -13.17 -0.03 6.53
N CYS A 137 -12.64 1.15 6.88
CA CYS A 137 -13.37 2.42 6.83
C CYS A 137 -13.11 3.24 5.56
N TRP A 138 -14.11 4.02 5.16
CA TRP A 138 -14.05 4.99 4.06
C TRP A 138 -14.13 6.41 4.59
N TRP A 139 -13.11 7.22 4.36
CA TRP A 139 -12.96 8.55 4.94
C TRP A 139 -12.78 9.63 3.89
N TRP A 140 -13.60 10.67 3.97
CA TRP A 140 -13.51 11.87 3.18
C TRP A 140 -13.50 13.09 4.10
N HIS A 141 -12.37 13.80 4.15
CA HIS A 141 -12.18 14.90 5.09
C HIS A 141 -11.91 16.19 4.32
N LYS A 142 -12.69 17.25 4.57
CA LYS A 142 -12.40 18.58 4.03
C LYS A 142 -12.16 19.58 5.15
N VAL A 143 -11.00 20.24 5.13
CA VAL A 143 -10.65 21.31 6.08
C VAL A 143 -10.37 22.59 5.31
N ALA A 144 -10.93 23.71 5.79
CA ALA A 144 -10.62 25.04 5.29
C ALA A 144 -10.21 25.95 6.46
N GLY A 145 -8.95 26.37 6.48
CA GLY A 145 -8.38 27.19 7.56
C GLY A 145 -7.98 26.39 8.81
N GLY A 146 -7.11 27.00 9.63
CA GLY A 146 -6.55 26.39 10.83
C GLY A 146 -5.53 25.30 10.51
N GLY A 147 -4.52 25.09 11.35
CA GLY A 147 -3.55 24.00 11.15
C GLY A 147 -4.09 22.67 11.69
N PRO A 148 -4.62 21.75 10.85
CA PRO A 148 -5.13 20.47 11.34
C PRO A 148 -4.00 19.61 11.89
N ARG A 149 -4.27 18.89 13.00
CA ARG A 149 -3.34 17.94 13.61
C ARG A 149 -3.96 16.55 13.68
N TRP A 150 -3.42 15.61 12.93
CA TRP A 150 -4.02 14.28 12.81
C TRP A 150 -3.04 13.18 13.24
N LEU A 151 -3.57 12.18 13.95
CA LEU A 151 -2.94 10.92 14.22
C LEU A 151 -3.90 9.81 13.76
N VAL A 152 -3.51 9.00 12.78
CA VAL A 152 -4.38 7.96 12.20
C VAL A 152 -3.66 6.62 12.19
N VAL A 153 -4.32 5.59 12.70
CA VAL A 153 -3.92 4.18 12.58
C VAL A 153 -5.03 3.46 11.81
N ALA A 154 -4.76 2.92 10.62
CA ALA A 154 -5.79 2.36 9.76
C ALA A 154 -5.40 1.04 9.09
N GLN A 155 -6.36 0.11 8.96
CA GLN A 155 -6.20 -1.14 8.20
C GLN A 155 -7.31 -1.30 7.16
N ARG A 156 -6.97 -1.67 5.92
CA ARG A 156 -7.90 -2.02 4.83
C ARG A 156 -9.02 -0.98 4.57
N GLY A 157 -8.68 0.26 4.21
CA GLY A 157 -9.67 1.34 4.02
C GLY A 157 -9.34 2.36 2.92
N TRP A 158 -10.23 3.33 2.70
CA TRP A 158 -10.03 4.43 1.74
C TRP A 158 -10.00 5.78 2.45
N TRP A 159 -9.04 6.64 2.11
CA TRP A 159 -8.84 7.93 2.77
C TRP A 159 -8.61 9.04 1.75
N ARG A 160 -9.38 10.12 1.87
CA ARG A 160 -9.31 11.26 0.95
C ARG A 160 -9.38 12.61 1.67
N PRO A 161 -8.26 13.10 2.23
CA PRO A 161 -8.21 14.41 2.85
C PRO A 161 -7.97 15.55 1.83
N LYS A 162 -8.68 16.66 2.04
CA LYS A 162 -8.52 17.91 1.30
C LYS A 162 -8.40 19.08 2.28
N VAL A 163 -7.25 19.74 2.31
CA VAL A 163 -6.96 20.83 3.24
C VAL A 163 -6.56 22.09 2.48
N ALA A 164 -7.14 23.23 2.85
CA ALA A 164 -6.82 24.53 2.30
C ALA A 164 -6.45 25.50 3.43
N GLY A 165 -5.23 26.04 3.43
CA GLY A 165 -4.72 26.95 4.46
C GLY A 165 -4.34 26.28 5.79
N GLY A 166 -3.54 26.98 6.60
CA GLY A 166 -3.11 26.56 7.95
C GLY A 166 -2.18 25.33 7.96
N GLY A 167 -0.90 25.50 8.30
CA GLY A 167 0.12 24.43 8.24
C GLY A 167 -0.33 23.11 8.87
N PRO A 168 -0.67 22.07 8.08
CA PRO A 168 -1.15 20.80 8.60
C PRO A 168 0.00 19.97 9.19
N ARG A 169 -0.27 19.19 10.24
CA ARG A 169 0.68 18.23 10.83
C ARG A 169 0.02 16.88 11.02
N TRP A 170 0.45 15.86 10.29
CA TRP A 170 -0.16 14.54 10.32
C TRP A 170 0.87 13.47 10.69
N LEU A 171 0.42 12.51 11.50
CA LEU A 171 1.09 11.25 11.78
C LEU A 171 0.16 10.11 11.36
N VAL A 172 0.55 9.29 10.38
CA VAL A 172 -0.33 8.24 9.83
C VAL A 172 0.40 6.90 9.80
N VAL A 173 -0.25 5.86 10.34
CA VAL A 173 0.14 4.45 10.27
C VAL A 173 -0.96 3.72 9.51
N ALA A 174 -0.67 3.13 8.35
CA ALA A 174 -1.71 2.47 7.57
C ALA A 174 -1.22 1.19 6.88
N GLN A 175 -2.02 0.13 6.93
CA GLN A 175 -1.75 -1.15 6.25
C GLN A 175 -2.90 -1.50 5.30
N GLY A 176 -2.59 -1.79 4.03
CA GLY A 176 -3.59 -2.14 3.02
C GLY A 176 -4.64 -1.06 2.74
N CYS A 177 -4.31 0.21 2.98
CA CYS A 177 -5.21 1.36 2.78
C CYS A 177 -4.86 2.15 1.51
N TRP A 178 -5.88 2.72 0.87
CA TRP A 178 -5.76 3.59 -0.30
C TRP A 178 -5.90 5.07 0.11
N TRP A 179 -4.96 5.93 -0.29
CA TRP A 179 -4.90 7.33 0.14
C TRP A 179 -4.88 8.32 -1.05
N ARG A 180 -5.61 9.44 -0.94
CA ARG A 180 -5.54 10.55 -1.92
C ARG A 180 -5.62 11.91 -1.24
N THR A 181 -4.51 12.64 -1.22
CA THR A 181 -4.37 13.92 -0.52
C THR A 181 -4.36 15.13 -1.46
N LYS A 182 -4.98 16.25 -1.07
CA LYS A 182 -4.82 17.56 -1.73
C LYS A 182 -4.66 18.67 -0.69
N VAL A 183 -3.50 19.34 -0.66
CA VAL A 183 -3.18 20.44 0.28
C VAL A 183 -2.78 21.70 -0.50
N ALA A 184 -3.27 22.87 -0.10
CA ALA A 184 -2.95 24.17 -0.72
C ALA A 184 -2.41 25.18 0.31
N ALA A 185 -1.17 24.98 0.79
CA ALA A 185 -0.44 25.88 1.70
C ALA A 185 1.08 25.57 1.72
N GLN A 186 1.90 26.49 2.24
CA GLN A 186 3.34 26.33 2.47
C GLN A 186 3.56 25.29 3.59
N LEU A 187 4.30 24.22 3.28
CA LEU A 187 4.35 23.00 4.11
C LEU A 187 5.60 23.01 5.00
N SER A 188 5.40 23.00 6.32
CA SER A 188 6.32 22.29 7.23
C SER A 188 5.74 20.88 7.44
N ILE A 189 5.82 20.08 6.38
CA ILE A 189 5.53 18.66 6.44
C ILE A 189 6.65 18.01 7.26
N LYS A 190 6.38 17.76 8.55
CA LYS A 190 6.76 16.46 9.12
C LYS A 190 5.54 15.57 8.94
N THR A 191 5.31 15.18 7.69
CA THR A 191 4.50 13.99 7.40
C THR A 191 5.41 12.85 7.81
N LEU A 192 5.40 12.54 9.10
CA LEU A 192 5.61 11.16 9.47
C LEU A 192 4.34 10.46 8.97
N TYR A 193 4.37 9.96 7.73
CA TYR A 193 4.01 8.55 7.66
C TYR A 193 4.91 7.96 8.73
N VAL A 194 4.37 7.34 9.80
CA VAL A 194 5.23 6.37 10.48
C VAL A 194 5.75 5.57 9.32
N ASP A 195 7.06 5.66 9.11
CA ASP A 195 7.76 5.07 8.01
C ASP A 195 7.01 3.79 7.69
N VAL A 196 6.21 3.81 6.62
CA VAL A 196 6.15 2.58 5.87
C VAL A 196 7.48 2.68 5.17
N SER A 197 8.51 2.30 5.92
CA SER A 197 9.85 2.07 5.46
C SER A 197 9.70 0.88 4.53
N TYR A 198 9.08 1.12 3.37
CA TYR A 198 9.18 0.28 2.22
C TYR A 198 10.64 0.39 1.81
N ILE A 199 11.54 -0.21 2.59
CA ILE A 199 12.92 -0.43 2.19
C ILE A 199 12.77 -1.41 1.05
N LEU A 200 12.66 -0.85 -0.14
CA LEU A 200 12.41 -1.63 -1.31
C LEU A 200 13.72 -2.29 -1.66
N THR A 201 13.72 -3.61 -1.61
CA THR A 201 14.91 -4.40 -1.89
C THR A 201 14.99 -4.69 -3.37
N VAL A 202 16.09 -4.31 -4.03
CA VAL A 202 16.37 -4.74 -5.40
C VAL A 202 17.46 -5.78 -5.38
N THR A 203 17.14 -7.01 -5.77
CA THR A 203 18.13 -8.09 -5.91
C THR A 203 18.72 -8.07 -7.31
N CYS A 204 20.03 -7.95 -7.41
CA CYS A 204 20.80 -8.10 -8.64
C CYS A 204 21.77 -9.28 -8.48
N VAL A 205 21.73 -10.27 -9.37
CA VAL A 205 22.67 -11.40 -9.37
C VAL A 205 23.67 -11.22 -10.52
N SER A 206 24.94 -11.01 -10.19
CA SER A 206 26.06 -11.03 -11.14
C SER A 206 26.92 -12.24 -10.81
N LEU A 207 26.98 -13.21 -11.70
CA LEU A 207 27.84 -14.39 -11.54
C LEU A 207 28.67 -14.54 -12.82
N ASN A 208 30.00 -14.63 -12.67
CA ASN A 208 30.99 -14.86 -13.72
C ASN A 208 31.02 -13.88 -14.92
N SER A 209 31.63 -12.69 -14.72
CA SER A 209 32.62 -12.09 -15.66
C SER A 209 32.96 -10.65 -15.28
N ASP A 210 34.13 -10.16 -15.72
CA ASP A 210 34.50 -8.73 -15.76
C ASP A 210 33.48 -7.85 -16.52
N ARG A 211 32.51 -8.46 -17.21
CA ARG A 211 31.57 -7.81 -18.14
C ARG A 211 30.24 -7.41 -17.47
N TYR A 212 29.84 -8.08 -16.39
CA TYR A 212 28.59 -7.74 -15.67
C TYR A 212 28.69 -6.47 -14.82
N VAL A 213 29.90 -6.05 -14.44
CA VAL A 213 30.16 -4.78 -13.74
C VAL A 213 29.62 -3.57 -14.53
N ARG A 214 29.71 -3.63 -15.87
CA ARG A 214 29.19 -2.57 -16.75
C ARG A 214 27.68 -2.44 -16.64
N PHE A 215 26.97 -3.57 -16.63
CA PHE A 215 25.52 -3.58 -16.46
C PHE A 215 25.12 -3.08 -15.07
N LEU A 216 25.86 -3.47 -14.04
CA LEU A 216 25.56 -3.05 -12.67
C LEU A 216 25.66 -1.53 -12.47
N ARG A 217 26.68 -0.88 -13.04
CA ARG A 217 26.81 0.58 -12.99
C ARG A 217 25.60 1.26 -13.63
N ASP A 218 25.30 0.89 -14.88
CA ASP A 218 24.19 1.49 -15.62
C ASP A 218 22.83 1.22 -14.94
N PHE A 219 22.65 0.01 -14.41
CA PHE A 219 21.46 -0.38 -13.66
C PHE A 219 21.26 0.54 -12.44
N LEU A 220 22.29 0.69 -11.60
CA LEU A 220 22.21 1.50 -10.38
C LEU A 220 22.03 3.00 -10.69
N GLU A 221 22.79 3.53 -11.64
CA GLU A 221 22.70 4.94 -12.03
C GLU A 221 21.33 5.30 -12.64
N THR A 222 20.72 4.38 -13.39
CA THR A 222 19.38 4.59 -13.93
C THR A 222 18.29 4.33 -12.88
N ALA A 223 18.50 3.39 -11.95
CA ALA A 223 17.62 3.15 -10.82
C ALA A 223 17.51 4.40 -9.92
N GLU A 224 18.61 5.09 -9.63
CA GLU A 224 18.58 6.34 -8.86
C GLU A 224 17.71 7.43 -9.52
N LYS A 225 17.64 7.45 -10.85
CA LYS A 225 16.85 8.45 -11.61
C LYS A 225 15.36 8.13 -11.67
N HIS A 226 15.00 6.85 -11.59
CA HIS A 226 13.69 6.39 -12.04
C HIS A 226 12.97 5.45 -11.08
N PHE A 227 13.72 4.64 -10.32
CA PHE A 227 13.19 3.59 -9.48
C PHE A 227 12.88 4.12 -8.09
N MET A 228 11.59 4.26 -7.81
CA MET A 228 11.04 4.53 -6.49
C MET A 228 11.71 5.76 -5.87
N VAL A 229 11.83 6.79 -6.70
CA VAL A 229 12.28 8.12 -6.30
C VAL A 229 11.37 8.61 -5.18
N ASP A 230 11.95 9.24 -4.16
CA ASP A 230 11.32 9.67 -2.91
C ASP A 230 10.96 8.54 -1.91
N PHE A 231 11.33 7.29 -2.19
CA PHE A 231 11.21 6.17 -1.24
C PHE A 231 12.58 5.76 -0.70
N ASN A 232 12.58 5.20 0.52
CA ASN A 232 13.75 4.51 1.07
C ASN A 232 13.99 3.24 0.24
N VAL A 233 15.21 3.06 -0.28
CA VAL A 233 15.52 1.90 -1.13
C VAL A 233 16.82 1.28 -0.66
N ARG A 234 16.87 -0.04 -0.60
CA ARG A 234 18.10 -0.77 -0.33
C ARG A 234 18.39 -1.69 -1.48
N TYR A 235 19.49 -1.45 -2.18
CA TYR A 235 19.97 -2.33 -3.22
C TYR A 235 20.74 -3.48 -2.60
N TYR A 236 20.44 -4.70 -2.99
CA TYR A 236 21.22 -5.89 -2.65
C TYR A 236 21.84 -6.45 -3.90
N VAL A 237 23.16 -6.32 -3.97
CA VAL A 237 23.96 -6.84 -5.06
C VAL A 237 24.55 -8.16 -4.61
N PHE A 238 24.12 -9.24 -5.23
CA PHE A 238 24.67 -10.57 -5.06
C PHE A 238 25.75 -10.77 -6.11
N THR A 239 26.98 -10.94 -5.67
CA THR A 239 28.15 -11.09 -6.55
C THR A 239 29.17 -12.02 -5.93
N ASP A 240 29.90 -12.76 -6.77
CA ASP A 240 31.11 -13.49 -6.40
C ASP A 240 32.33 -12.58 -6.28
N ARG A 241 32.23 -11.34 -6.79
CA ARG A 241 33.30 -10.34 -6.83
C ARG A 241 32.84 -9.02 -6.19
N PRO A 242 32.86 -8.91 -4.86
CA PRO A 242 32.38 -7.72 -4.15
C PRO A 242 33.22 -6.47 -4.43
N ASP A 243 34.52 -6.63 -4.66
CA ASP A 243 35.45 -5.52 -4.90
C ASP A 243 35.21 -4.80 -6.25
N ASP A 244 34.52 -5.46 -7.19
CA ASP A 244 34.20 -4.89 -8.50
C ASP A 244 32.87 -4.14 -8.55
N VAL A 245 32.15 -4.07 -7.43
CA VAL A 245 30.88 -3.34 -7.36
C VAL A 245 31.16 -1.83 -7.52
N PRO A 246 30.58 -1.16 -8.52
CA PRO A 246 30.88 0.24 -8.79
C PRO A 246 30.38 1.13 -7.66
N SER A 247 31.18 2.11 -7.28
CA SER A 247 30.73 3.21 -6.43
C SER A 247 29.76 4.10 -7.22
N VAL A 248 28.54 4.25 -6.71
CA VAL A 248 27.47 5.07 -7.28
C VAL A 248 26.96 6.03 -6.22
N ASN A 249 26.70 7.28 -6.60
CA ASN A 249 26.13 8.27 -5.69
C ASN A 249 24.67 7.95 -5.42
N LEU A 250 24.35 7.57 -4.18
CA LEU A 250 22.99 7.27 -3.75
C LEU A 250 22.34 8.48 -3.10
N SER A 251 21.07 8.70 -3.43
CA SER A 251 20.25 9.76 -2.82
C SER A 251 19.99 9.47 -1.33
N GLN A 252 19.60 10.51 -0.57
CA GLN A 252 19.28 10.36 0.85
C GLN A 252 18.22 9.27 1.08
N GLY A 253 18.43 8.42 2.10
CA GLY A 253 17.53 7.30 2.42
C GLY A 253 17.74 6.05 1.56
N ARG A 254 18.77 6.04 0.71
CA ARG A 254 19.09 4.91 -0.17
C ARG A 254 20.45 4.31 0.19
N HIS A 255 20.51 2.99 0.22
CA HIS A 255 21.67 2.25 0.65
C HIS A 255 21.97 1.11 -0.33
N LEU A 256 23.24 0.74 -0.46
CA LEU A 256 23.68 -0.41 -1.24
C LEU A 256 24.38 -1.38 -0.30
N SER A 257 23.93 -2.63 -0.32
CA SER A 257 24.49 -3.74 0.44
C SER A 257 24.99 -4.80 -0.54
N VAL A 258 26.27 -5.14 -0.43
CA VAL A 258 26.89 -6.18 -1.26
C VAL A 258 26.87 -7.48 -0.46
N ILE A 259 26.27 -8.53 -1.04
CA ILE A 259 26.23 -9.86 -0.47
C ILE A 259 27.10 -10.77 -1.34
N GLN A 260 28.19 -11.26 -0.76
CA GLN A 260 29.05 -12.21 -1.45
C GLN A 260 28.34 -13.57 -1.59
N VAL A 261 28.30 -14.09 -2.82
CA VAL A 261 27.75 -15.41 -3.13
C VAL A 261 28.79 -16.27 -3.86
N PRO A 262 28.77 -17.61 -3.71
CA PRO A 262 29.71 -18.46 -4.44
C PRO A 262 29.47 -18.40 -5.95
N GLY A 263 30.55 -18.30 -6.74
CA GLY A 263 30.50 -18.46 -8.20
C GLY A 263 30.04 -19.87 -8.64
N SER A 264 29.60 -20.00 -9.90
CA SER A 264 29.43 -21.31 -10.57
C SER A 264 29.82 -21.22 -12.05
N ASN A 265 30.44 -22.28 -12.59
CA ASN A 265 30.92 -22.34 -13.97
C ASN A 265 29.80 -22.62 -15.00
N ARG A 266 28.56 -22.88 -14.55
CA ARG A 266 27.40 -23.17 -15.41
C ARG A 266 26.31 -22.11 -15.21
N TRP A 267 25.92 -21.42 -16.27
CA TRP A 267 24.96 -20.30 -16.18
C TRP A 267 23.55 -20.75 -15.79
N GLN A 268 23.15 -21.98 -16.13
CA GLN A 268 21.87 -22.56 -15.72
C GLN A 268 21.82 -22.81 -14.21
N GLU A 269 22.95 -23.21 -13.60
CA GLU A 269 23.05 -23.36 -12.15
C GLU A 269 23.01 -21.99 -11.45
N ILE A 270 23.63 -20.96 -12.04
CA ILE A 270 23.55 -19.58 -11.58
C ILE A 270 22.10 -19.08 -11.50
N SER A 271 21.31 -19.37 -12.52
CA SER A 271 19.91 -18.97 -12.63
C SER A 271 19.01 -19.81 -11.71
N ALA A 272 19.22 -21.13 -11.62
CA ALA A 272 18.53 -21.99 -10.67
C ALA A 272 18.81 -21.61 -9.20
N ARG A 273 20.05 -21.22 -8.88
CA ARG A 273 20.46 -20.77 -7.54
C ARG A 273 19.93 -19.40 -7.16
N ARG A 274 19.41 -18.61 -8.10
CA ARG A 274 18.79 -17.32 -7.81
C ARG A 274 17.68 -17.45 -6.77
N MET A 275 16.84 -18.48 -6.89
CA MET A 275 15.75 -18.74 -5.93
C MET A 275 16.32 -19.03 -4.53
N GLU A 276 17.36 -19.86 -4.43
CA GLU A 276 18.05 -20.16 -3.17
C GLU A 276 18.71 -18.90 -2.56
N ILE A 277 19.40 -18.10 -3.37
CA ILE A 277 20.10 -16.89 -2.94
C ILE A 277 19.11 -15.89 -2.36
N ILE A 278 18.02 -15.61 -3.09
CA ILE A 278 16.98 -14.68 -2.66
C ILE A 278 16.31 -15.21 -1.39
N GLN A 279 15.90 -16.48 -1.36
CA GLN A 279 15.29 -17.10 -0.19
C GLN A 279 16.19 -16.94 1.05
N THR A 280 17.48 -17.28 0.92
CA THR A 280 18.44 -17.24 2.02
C THR A 280 18.68 -15.80 2.49
N ALA A 281 18.76 -14.84 1.56
CA ALA A 281 18.91 -13.43 1.89
C ALA A 281 17.68 -12.88 2.63
N ILE A 282 16.48 -13.31 2.24
CA ILE A 282 15.24 -12.97 2.94
C ILE A 282 15.24 -13.51 4.36
N GLU A 283 15.57 -14.79 4.55
CA GLU A 283 15.62 -15.41 5.89
C GLU A 283 16.63 -14.73 6.81
N ARG A 284 17.83 -14.43 6.29
CA ARG A 284 18.94 -13.93 7.11
C ARG A 284 18.84 -12.44 7.40
N GLN A 285 18.38 -11.65 6.44
CA GLN A 285 18.54 -10.20 6.49
C GLN A 285 17.31 -9.43 6.00
N ILE A 286 16.87 -9.63 4.76
CA ILE A 286 15.91 -8.73 4.10
C ILE A 286 14.57 -8.68 4.84
N SER A 287 14.11 -9.78 5.46
CA SER A 287 12.87 -9.82 6.25
C SER A 287 12.82 -8.85 7.43
N ARG A 288 13.97 -8.44 7.96
CA ARG A 288 14.07 -7.47 9.07
C ARG A 288 14.25 -6.04 8.58
N GLU A 289 14.59 -5.91 7.31
CA GLU A 289 15.02 -4.66 6.72
C GLU A 289 14.00 -4.13 5.74
N ALA A 290 13.07 -4.92 5.20
CA ALA A 290 12.20 -4.55 4.09
C ALA A 290 10.76 -5.06 4.23
N ASP A 291 9.81 -4.21 3.81
CA ASP A 291 8.41 -4.63 3.60
C ASP A 291 8.21 -5.27 2.22
N TYR A 292 8.89 -4.75 1.18
CA TYR A 292 8.75 -5.20 -0.21
C TYR A 292 10.11 -5.50 -0.84
N ILE A 293 10.10 -6.42 -1.79
CA ILE A 293 11.25 -6.79 -2.60
C ILE A 293 10.85 -6.88 -4.07
N PHE A 294 11.69 -6.34 -4.94
CA PHE A 294 11.72 -6.63 -6.37
C PHE A 294 13.02 -7.38 -6.71
N CYS A 295 12.88 -8.49 -7.41
CA CYS A 295 14.00 -9.25 -7.94
C CYS A 295 14.12 -8.90 -9.41
N LEU A 296 15.25 -8.31 -9.81
CA LEU A 296 15.45 -7.73 -11.13
C LEU A 296 16.72 -8.28 -11.78
N ASP A 297 16.65 -8.56 -13.07
CA ASP A 297 17.86 -8.83 -13.85
C ASP A 297 18.75 -7.60 -13.97
N VAL A 298 20.04 -7.80 -13.73
CA VAL A 298 21.05 -6.72 -13.77
C VAL A 298 21.38 -6.25 -15.17
N ASP A 299 21.18 -7.12 -16.18
CA ASP A 299 21.44 -6.80 -17.58
C ASP A 299 20.29 -6.02 -18.22
N SER A 300 19.78 -5.04 -17.47
CA SER A 300 18.66 -4.19 -17.79
C SER A 300 18.89 -2.76 -17.29
N LYS A 301 18.15 -1.78 -17.84
CA LYS A 301 18.25 -0.36 -17.46
C LYS A 301 16.88 0.26 -17.29
N PHE A 302 16.79 1.26 -16.40
CA PHE A 302 15.58 2.07 -16.26
C PHE A 302 15.61 3.26 -17.22
N HIS A 303 14.49 3.56 -17.85
CA HIS A 303 14.33 4.65 -18.83
C HIS A 303 13.26 5.66 -18.44
N ALA A 304 12.35 5.29 -17.54
CA ALA A 304 11.26 6.14 -17.11
C ALA A 304 10.79 5.77 -15.69
N ARG A 305 9.98 6.67 -15.10
CA ARG A 305 9.48 6.53 -13.73
C ARG A 305 8.89 5.14 -13.46
N TRP A 306 9.40 4.52 -12.42
CA TRP A 306 8.90 3.30 -11.81
C TRP A 306 8.59 3.60 -10.35
N GLY A 307 7.32 3.56 -9.94
CA GLY A 307 6.91 3.98 -8.60
C GLY A 307 5.98 3.00 -7.90
N ALA A 308 5.38 3.51 -6.82
CA ALA A 308 4.49 2.76 -5.94
C ALA A 308 3.26 2.15 -6.64
N GLU A 309 2.93 2.56 -7.88
CA GLU A 309 1.88 1.93 -8.67
C GLU A 309 2.13 0.44 -8.96
N SER A 310 3.41 0.05 -8.96
CA SER A 310 3.87 -1.33 -9.19
C SER A 310 3.78 -2.23 -7.95
N LEU A 311 3.52 -1.67 -6.76
CA LEU A 311 3.47 -2.44 -5.52
C LEU A 311 2.20 -3.29 -5.42
N GLY A 312 2.36 -4.52 -4.94
CA GLY A 312 1.30 -5.49 -4.65
C GLY A 312 1.81 -6.58 -3.71
N ARG A 313 0.91 -7.45 -3.22
CA ARG A 313 1.29 -8.59 -2.37
C ARG A 313 2.25 -9.53 -3.09
N LEU A 314 1.86 -9.92 -4.29
CA LEU A 314 2.67 -10.66 -5.24
C LEU A 314 2.57 -9.94 -6.59
N VAL A 315 3.73 -9.68 -7.19
CA VAL A 315 3.89 -8.88 -8.40
C VAL A 315 4.62 -9.72 -9.45
N ALA A 316 4.05 -9.76 -10.64
CA ALA A 316 4.66 -10.39 -11.81
C ALA A 316 4.55 -9.44 -13.01
N VAL A 317 5.39 -9.65 -14.03
CA VAL A 317 5.32 -8.91 -15.31
C VAL A 317 5.01 -9.86 -16.46
N ILE A 318 4.22 -9.40 -17.43
CA ILE A 318 3.96 -10.14 -18.66
C ILE A 318 5.20 -10.04 -19.56
N HIS A 319 5.67 -11.17 -20.07
CA HIS A 319 6.85 -11.22 -20.92
C HIS A 319 6.63 -10.48 -22.26
N PRO A 320 7.58 -9.64 -22.71
CA PRO A 320 7.42 -8.74 -23.85
C PRO A 320 7.31 -9.46 -25.20
N TRP A 321 7.78 -10.71 -25.27
CA TRP A 321 7.61 -11.53 -26.48
C TRP A 321 6.27 -12.28 -26.54
N PHE A 322 5.53 -12.38 -25.44
CA PHE A 322 4.32 -13.21 -25.34
C PHE A 322 3.05 -12.45 -24.96
N TYR A 323 3.11 -11.15 -24.64
CA TYR A 323 1.93 -10.38 -24.20
C TYR A 323 0.80 -10.24 -25.24
N GLN A 324 1.08 -10.54 -26.52
CA GLN A 324 0.08 -10.60 -27.60
C GLN A 324 -0.17 -12.05 -28.07
N ALA A 325 0.57 -13.02 -27.53
CA ALA A 325 0.47 -14.41 -27.94
C ALA A 325 -0.68 -15.11 -27.21
N THR A 326 -1.25 -16.11 -27.85
CA THR A 326 -2.21 -17.04 -27.23
C THR A 326 -1.46 -18.14 -26.46
N ARG A 327 -2.12 -18.80 -25.51
CA ARG A 327 -1.47 -19.69 -24.53
C ARG A 327 -0.78 -20.92 -25.13
N ASP A 328 -1.21 -21.33 -26.32
CA ASP A 328 -0.62 -22.41 -27.12
C ASP A 328 0.79 -22.06 -27.62
N HIS A 329 1.12 -20.78 -27.71
CA HIS A 329 2.45 -20.28 -28.08
C HIS A 329 3.35 -20.01 -26.87
N PHE A 330 2.82 -20.11 -25.65
CA PHE A 330 3.61 -19.94 -24.44
C PHE A 330 4.58 -21.11 -24.29
N THR A 331 5.85 -20.77 -24.06
CA THR A 331 6.93 -21.73 -23.91
C THR A 331 7.03 -22.27 -22.49
N TYR A 332 5.89 -22.65 -21.89
CA TYR A 332 5.90 -23.36 -20.61
C TYR A 332 6.61 -24.71 -20.74
N GLU A 333 7.02 -25.27 -19.60
CA GLU A 333 7.46 -26.67 -19.56
C GLU A 333 6.29 -27.59 -19.91
N ARG A 334 6.47 -28.43 -20.94
CA ARG A 334 5.42 -29.31 -21.48
C ARG A 334 5.64 -30.78 -21.19
N ARG A 335 6.77 -31.16 -20.59
CA ARG A 335 7.06 -32.54 -20.17
C ARG A 335 6.40 -32.81 -18.82
N PRO A 336 5.43 -33.74 -18.72
CA PRO A 336 4.74 -34.04 -17.46
C PRO A 336 5.66 -34.56 -16.33
N ALA A 337 6.86 -35.00 -16.69
CA ALA A 337 7.86 -35.46 -15.73
C ALA A 337 8.49 -34.32 -14.91
N SER A 338 8.43 -33.07 -15.39
CA SER A 338 8.92 -31.89 -14.65
C SER A 338 7.84 -31.37 -13.69
N THR A 339 8.26 -30.93 -12.52
CA THR A 339 7.41 -30.21 -11.56
C THR A 339 6.92 -28.85 -12.09
N ALA A 340 7.57 -28.28 -13.11
CA ALA A 340 7.15 -27.05 -13.79
C ALA A 340 6.10 -27.27 -14.88
N TYR A 341 5.68 -28.51 -15.15
CA TYR A 341 4.76 -28.85 -16.24
C TYR A 341 3.48 -28.02 -16.26
N ILE A 342 3.09 -27.45 -17.40
CA ILE A 342 1.78 -26.82 -17.61
C ILE A 342 1.14 -27.42 -18.87
N PRO A 343 -0.09 -27.97 -18.81
CA PRO A 343 -0.76 -28.54 -19.97
C PRO A 343 -1.18 -27.44 -20.98
N MET A 344 -1.46 -27.84 -22.23
CA MET A 344 -1.69 -26.90 -23.34
C MET A 344 -2.93 -26.03 -23.18
N ASP A 345 -3.93 -26.51 -22.44
CA ASP A 345 -5.20 -25.84 -22.18
C ASP A 345 -5.18 -24.92 -20.95
N GLU A 346 -4.14 -25.00 -20.10
CA GLU A 346 -3.91 -24.13 -18.94
C GLU A 346 -2.96 -22.96 -19.25
N GLY A 347 -3.05 -21.90 -18.45
CA GLY A 347 -2.20 -20.70 -18.55
C GLY A 347 -2.98 -19.41 -18.76
N ASP A 348 -2.70 -18.41 -17.90
CA ASP A 348 -3.26 -17.06 -18.04
C ASP A 348 -2.33 -16.17 -18.88
N TYR A 349 -1.07 -16.08 -18.47
CA TYR A 349 -0.03 -15.25 -19.08
C TYR A 349 1.31 -15.96 -18.99
N TYR A 350 2.21 -15.68 -19.93
CA TYR A 350 3.61 -16.01 -19.79
C TYR A 350 4.33 -14.89 -19.04
N TYR A 351 4.72 -15.16 -17.80
CA TYR A 351 5.41 -14.23 -16.91
C TYR A 351 6.92 -14.27 -17.14
N ALA A 352 7.59 -13.11 -17.10
CA ALA A 352 9.04 -13.05 -17.26
C ALA A 352 9.78 -13.32 -15.94
N GLY A 353 10.78 -14.22 -15.97
CA GLY A 353 11.68 -14.54 -14.87
C GLY A 353 12.64 -13.40 -14.52
N ALA A 354 12.83 -12.47 -15.45
CA ALA A 354 13.64 -11.26 -15.25
C ALA A 354 13.07 -10.32 -14.18
N LEU A 355 11.78 -10.47 -13.82
CA LEU A 355 11.15 -9.64 -12.82
C LEU A 355 9.98 -10.31 -12.09
N PHE A 356 10.12 -10.34 -10.77
CA PHE A 356 9.01 -10.59 -9.85
C PHE A 356 9.24 -9.81 -8.56
N GLY A 357 8.21 -9.70 -7.73
CA GLY A 357 8.32 -9.01 -6.46
C GLY A 357 7.07 -9.08 -5.62
N GLY A 358 7.02 -8.29 -4.57
CA GLY A 358 5.87 -8.24 -3.67
C GLY A 358 6.27 -8.01 -2.22
N PHE A 359 5.39 -8.38 -1.29
CA PHE A 359 5.74 -8.46 0.11
C PHE A 359 6.83 -9.50 0.31
N VAL A 360 7.76 -9.21 1.23
CA VAL A 360 8.89 -10.10 1.50
C VAL A 360 8.45 -11.51 1.89
N GLU A 361 7.34 -11.67 2.62
CA GLU A 361 6.76 -12.98 2.98
C GLU A 361 6.24 -13.77 1.76
N ASP A 362 5.59 -13.08 0.81
CA ASP A 362 5.01 -13.70 -0.38
C ASP A 362 6.15 -14.11 -1.34
N VAL A 363 7.19 -13.28 -1.47
CA VAL A 363 8.38 -13.57 -2.30
C VAL A 363 9.26 -14.66 -1.67
N TYR A 364 9.36 -14.70 -0.35
CA TYR A 364 10.01 -15.81 0.36
C TYR A 364 9.34 -17.15 0.03
N THR A 365 8.01 -17.18 0.08
CA THR A 365 7.24 -18.40 -0.21
C THR A 365 7.41 -18.82 -1.67
N LEU A 366 7.34 -17.87 -2.62
CA LEU A 366 7.57 -18.13 -4.03
C LEU A 366 8.96 -18.73 -4.26
N THR A 367 10.01 -18.08 -3.76
CA THR A 367 11.40 -18.52 -4.00
C THR A 367 11.68 -19.88 -3.37
N LYS A 368 11.15 -20.14 -2.17
CA LYS A 368 11.23 -21.44 -1.50
C LYS A 368 10.54 -22.56 -2.29
N VAL A 369 9.33 -22.31 -2.81
CA VAL A 369 8.61 -23.33 -3.61
C VAL A 369 9.32 -23.59 -4.93
N CYS A 370 9.71 -22.55 -5.66
CA CYS A 370 10.45 -22.70 -6.92
C CYS A 370 11.78 -23.42 -6.72
N ARG A 371 12.52 -23.10 -5.64
CA ARG A 371 13.75 -23.81 -5.27
C ARG A 371 13.50 -25.30 -5.06
N ASN A 372 12.52 -25.66 -4.23
CA ASN A 372 12.22 -27.07 -3.94
C ASN A 372 11.85 -27.86 -5.21
N GLN A 373 11.12 -27.21 -6.13
CA GLN A 373 10.76 -27.79 -7.42
C GLN A 373 11.97 -27.98 -8.35
N LEU A 374 12.85 -26.98 -8.44
CA LEU A 374 14.13 -27.07 -9.17
C LEU A 374 14.98 -28.22 -8.62
N GLU A 375 15.08 -28.37 -7.30
CA GLU A 375 15.83 -29.45 -6.65
C GLU A 375 15.20 -30.84 -6.87
N GLU A 376 13.87 -30.93 -6.97
CA GLU A 376 13.16 -32.17 -7.32
C GLU A 376 13.40 -32.55 -8.79
N ASP A 377 13.27 -31.61 -9.72
CA ASP A 377 13.56 -31.84 -11.14
C ASP A 377 15.01 -32.29 -11.32
N ALA A 378 15.96 -31.62 -10.65
CA ALA A 378 17.38 -32.00 -10.68
C ALA A 378 17.61 -33.42 -10.15
N ARG A 379 16.96 -33.82 -9.04
CA ARG A 379 17.01 -35.20 -8.51
C ARG A 379 16.48 -36.23 -9.51
N ASN A 380 15.50 -35.84 -10.32
CA ASN A 380 14.94 -36.66 -11.39
C ASN A 380 15.69 -36.52 -12.72
N SER A 381 16.85 -35.85 -12.74
CA SER A 381 17.66 -35.60 -13.95
C SER A 381 16.90 -34.85 -15.05
N ILE A 382 16.02 -33.94 -14.63
CA ILE A 382 15.22 -33.07 -15.49
C ILE A 382 15.68 -31.63 -15.25
N GLU A 383 15.77 -30.86 -16.34
CA GLU A 383 15.92 -29.41 -16.28
C GLU A 383 14.79 -28.80 -17.11
N ALA A 384 13.98 -27.94 -16.48
CA ALA A 384 12.85 -27.29 -17.12
C ALA A 384 13.30 -26.41 -18.31
N ALA A 385 12.45 -26.28 -19.33
CA ALA A 385 12.78 -25.66 -20.62
C ALA A 385 13.38 -24.25 -20.50
N TRP A 386 12.89 -23.46 -19.54
CA TRP A 386 13.39 -22.14 -19.20
C TRP A 386 13.76 -22.03 -17.71
N GLN A 387 14.41 -23.06 -17.16
CA GLN A 387 14.94 -23.09 -15.80
C GLN A 387 13.95 -22.51 -14.75
N GLU A 388 14.34 -21.48 -14.00
CA GLU A 388 13.53 -20.86 -12.95
C GLU A 388 12.29 -20.13 -13.48
N GLU A 389 12.31 -19.61 -14.71
CA GLU A 389 11.15 -18.97 -15.33
C GLU A 389 10.02 -19.97 -15.55
N SER A 390 10.34 -21.24 -15.85
CA SER A 390 9.33 -22.30 -15.96
C SER A 390 8.63 -22.58 -14.62
N HIS A 391 9.39 -22.72 -13.54
CA HIS A 391 8.84 -22.92 -12.19
C HIS A 391 8.09 -21.68 -11.69
N LEU A 392 8.57 -20.47 -12.01
CA LEU A 392 7.86 -19.22 -11.71
C LEU A 392 6.47 -19.19 -12.36
N ASN A 393 6.39 -19.55 -13.65
CA ASN A 393 5.11 -19.61 -14.36
C ASN A 393 4.17 -20.65 -13.76
N ARG A 394 4.69 -21.83 -13.39
CA ARG A 394 3.92 -22.87 -12.68
C ARG A 394 3.40 -22.37 -11.33
N TYR A 395 4.24 -21.68 -10.56
CA TYR A 395 3.85 -21.12 -9.27
C TYR A 395 2.74 -20.07 -9.42
N LEU A 396 2.90 -19.12 -10.34
CA LEU A 396 1.96 -18.02 -10.55
C LEU A 396 0.63 -18.47 -11.16
N LEU A 397 0.62 -19.60 -11.87
CA LEU A 397 -0.61 -20.23 -12.36
C LEU A 397 -1.54 -20.63 -11.21
N TYR A 398 -1.02 -21.13 -10.09
CA TYR A 398 -1.84 -21.53 -8.94
C TYR A 398 -1.84 -20.49 -7.81
N ASN A 399 -0.88 -19.58 -7.80
CA ASN A 399 -0.76 -18.48 -6.83
C ASN A 399 -0.85 -17.14 -7.58
N LYS A 400 -2.08 -16.75 -7.93
CA LYS A 400 -2.31 -15.61 -8.83
C LYS A 400 -1.65 -14.32 -8.30
N PRO A 401 -0.88 -13.58 -9.12
CA PRO A 401 -0.27 -12.34 -8.69
C PRO A 401 -1.37 -11.30 -8.40
N SER A 402 -1.27 -10.62 -7.27
CA SER A 402 -2.17 -9.51 -6.91
C SER A 402 -1.97 -8.27 -7.79
N LYS A 403 -0.82 -8.19 -8.46
CA LYS A 403 -0.45 -7.12 -9.37
C LYS A 403 0.24 -7.72 -10.58
N LEU A 404 -0.33 -7.45 -11.75
CA LEU A 404 0.28 -7.79 -13.03
C LEU A 404 0.78 -6.51 -13.70
N LEU A 405 2.08 -6.46 -13.96
CA LEU A 405 2.71 -5.37 -14.68
C LEU A 405 2.68 -5.66 -16.18
N SER A 406 2.43 -4.61 -16.96
CA SER A 406 2.49 -4.68 -18.42
C SER A 406 3.94 -4.79 -18.91
N PRO A 407 4.17 -5.11 -20.19
CA PRO A 407 5.50 -5.08 -20.80
C PRO A 407 6.22 -3.72 -20.75
N GLU A 408 5.53 -2.63 -20.34
CA GLU A 408 6.20 -1.35 -20.05
C GLU A 408 7.26 -1.49 -18.94
N TYR A 409 7.06 -2.44 -18.03
CA TYR A 409 7.91 -2.68 -16.87
C TYR A 409 8.97 -3.76 -17.10
N GLN A 410 8.95 -4.43 -18.25
CA GLN A 410 10.03 -5.29 -18.70
C GLN A 410 9.93 -5.43 -20.22
N TRP A 411 10.86 -4.78 -20.91
CA TRP A 411 10.99 -4.83 -22.36
C TRP A 411 12.33 -5.46 -22.77
N ASP A 412 12.47 -5.76 -24.06
CA ASP A 412 13.73 -6.21 -24.66
C ASP A 412 14.14 -5.21 -25.74
N ASP A 413 15.32 -4.62 -25.62
CA ASP A 413 15.81 -3.62 -26.57
C ASP A 413 15.99 -4.17 -27.99
N LYS A 414 16.03 -5.50 -28.18
CA LYS A 414 15.99 -6.13 -29.51
C LYS A 414 14.61 -6.05 -30.16
N LYS A 415 13.55 -5.84 -29.38
CA LYS A 415 12.17 -5.80 -29.85
C LYS A 415 11.76 -4.37 -30.16
N THR A 416 11.30 -4.13 -31.39
CA THR A 416 10.73 -2.83 -31.78
C THR A 416 9.52 -2.50 -30.91
N LYS A 417 9.51 -1.29 -30.34
CA LYS A 417 8.41 -0.78 -29.54
C LYS A 417 7.10 -0.80 -30.34
N THR A 418 6.07 -1.39 -29.75
CA THR A 418 4.74 -1.49 -30.37
C THR A 418 3.85 -0.30 -30.02
N LYS A 419 2.66 -0.21 -30.62
CA LYS A 419 1.73 0.90 -30.38
C LYS A 419 1.09 0.81 -28.99
N GLU A 420 0.98 -0.39 -28.42
CA GLU A 420 0.36 -0.69 -27.13
C GLU A 420 1.25 -0.22 -25.96
N VAL A 421 2.56 -0.39 -26.09
CA VAL A 421 3.56 0.05 -25.12
C VAL A 421 3.78 1.56 -25.26
N LYS A 422 3.26 2.36 -24.32
CA LYS A 422 3.37 3.82 -24.41
C LYS A 422 4.71 4.30 -23.89
N VAL A 423 5.18 3.69 -22.81
CA VAL A 423 6.45 4.03 -22.16
C VAL A 423 7.22 2.74 -21.88
N ILE A 424 8.48 2.68 -22.30
CA ILE A 424 9.41 1.65 -21.83
C ILE A 424 10.02 2.21 -20.54
N ARG A 425 9.76 1.57 -19.41
CA ARG A 425 10.27 1.99 -18.09
C ARG A 425 11.53 1.25 -17.72
N PHE A 426 11.63 0.00 -18.15
CA PHE A 426 12.74 -0.89 -17.87
C PHE A 426 12.90 -1.88 -19.02
N SER A 427 14.13 -2.06 -19.50
CA SER A 427 14.40 -3.00 -20.59
C SER A 427 15.74 -3.70 -20.43
N SER A 428 15.78 -4.94 -20.91
CA SER A 428 17.00 -5.71 -21.03
C SER A 428 17.87 -5.17 -22.16
N VAL A 429 19.15 -4.99 -21.89
CA VAL A 429 20.09 -4.37 -22.82
C VAL A 429 20.56 -5.37 -23.87
N VAL A 430 20.84 -4.88 -25.08
CA VAL A 430 21.39 -5.71 -26.15
C VAL A 430 22.76 -6.27 -25.72
N LYS A 431 22.88 -7.59 -25.74
CA LYS A 431 24.05 -8.31 -25.26
C LYS A 431 24.43 -9.46 -26.20
N ASN A 432 25.74 -9.71 -26.32
CA ASN A 432 26.27 -10.86 -27.04
C ASN A 432 26.38 -12.06 -26.08
N TYR A 433 25.47 -13.03 -26.22
CA TYR A 433 25.41 -14.17 -25.30
C TYR A 433 26.67 -15.04 -25.34
N ALA A 434 27.31 -15.19 -26.50
CA ALA A 434 28.53 -15.99 -26.63
C ALA A 434 29.71 -15.38 -25.86
N GLU A 435 29.74 -14.06 -25.71
CA GLU A 435 30.77 -13.35 -24.94
C GLU A 435 30.54 -13.42 -23.43
N ILE A 436 29.29 -13.56 -23.00
CA ILE A 436 28.89 -13.42 -21.59
C ILE A 436 28.61 -14.80 -20.96
N ARG A 437 28.30 -15.81 -21.77
CA ARG A 437 28.04 -17.20 -21.36
C ARG A 437 28.96 -18.14 -22.16
N PRO A 438 30.19 -18.39 -21.71
CA PRO A 438 31.17 -19.15 -22.48
C PRO A 438 30.85 -20.65 -22.63
N ASN A 439 29.93 -21.19 -21.81
CA ASN A 439 29.59 -22.62 -21.76
C ASN A 439 28.11 -22.83 -22.12
N VAL A 440 27.79 -22.81 -23.42
CA VAL A 440 26.44 -23.15 -23.94
C VAL A 440 26.21 -24.65 -23.89
#